data_AF-A0A662CEN1-F1
#
_entry.id   AF-A0A662CEN1-F1
#
_cell.length_a   1.000
_cell.length_b   1.000
_cell.length_c   1.000
_cell.angle_alpha   90.00
_cell.angle_beta   90.00
_cell.angle_gamma   90.00
#
_symmetry.space_group_name_H-M   'P 1'
#
loop_
_entity.id
_entity.type
_entity.pdbx_description
1 polymer ?
#
loop_
_entity_poly.entity_id
_entity_poly.type
_entity_poly.pdbx_seq_one_letter_code
_entity_poly.pdbx_strand_id
1 'polypeptide(L)'
;MDPARQVKGARVGLLHSVGGLANNNLVVILERDDAPAHALQWEPSYSRPVEIERHHRPDPSRVSKEGVLDSYTILHVSPEGFPSPLVLGMITTYSGHRILARAATPTTFKVGERVVIEKGDDAFYFMRYGWAQRITFRLARKMKGWKLRLKRRFRI
;
A
#
# COMPACT_ATOMS: atom_id res chain seq x y z
N MET A 1 -21.21 -7.54 -30.94
CA MET A 1 -21.36 -8.29 -29.68
C MET A 1 -21.82 -9.69 -30.05
N ASP A 2 -21.09 -10.72 -29.63
CA ASP A 2 -21.43 -12.13 -29.88
C ASP A 2 -22.68 -12.52 -29.05
N PRO A 3 -23.82 -12.89 -29.68
CA PRO A 3 -25.05 -13.24 -28.97
C PRO A 3 -24.87 -14.41 -28.01
N ALA A 4 -23.91 -15.32 -28.27
CA ALA A 4 -23.63 -16.46 -27.41
C ALA A 4 -23.01 -16.04 -26.06
N ARG A 5 -22.43 -14.84 -25.97
CA ARG A 5 -21.81 -14.30 -24.75
C ARG A 5 -22.77 -13.45 -23.90
N GLN A 6 -24.01 -13.27 -24.35
CA GLN A 6 -25.03 -12.56 -23.59
C GLN A 6 -25.68 -13.51 -22.58
N VAL A 7 -25.73 -13.08 -21.32
CA VAL A 7 -26.50 -13.77 -20.29
C VAL A 7 -27.99 -13.59 -20.60
N LYS A 8 -28.66 -14.69 -20.94
CA LYS A 8 -30.10 -14.68 -21.25
C LYS A 8 -30.89 -14.14 -20.05
N GLY A 9 -31.77 -13.18 -20.30
CA GLY A 9 -32.63 -12.58 -19.26
C GLY A 9 -31.93 -11.59 -18.34
N ALA A 10 -30.68 -11.18 -18.62
CA ALA A 10 -30.02 -10.13 -17.85
C ALA A 10 -30.77 -8.80 -18.00
N ARG A 11 -31.20 -8.23 -16.87
CA ARG A 11 -31.87 -6.93 -16.79
C ARG A 11 -31.00 -5.84 -16.17
N VAL A 12 -29.92 -6.21 -15.49
CA VAL A 12 -29.00 -5.26 -14.85
C VAL A 12 -27.59 -5.53 -15.34
N GLY A 13 -26.90 -4.46 -15.76
CA GLY A 13 -25.49 -4.45 -16.12
C GLY A 13 -24.70 -3.62 -15.12
N LEU A 14 -23.61 -4.18 -14.61
CA LEU A 14 -22.64 -3.47 -13.79
C LEU A 14 -21.42 -3.16 -14.65
N LEU A 15 -21.08 -1.87 -14.77
CA LEU A 15 -19.89 -1.41 -15.45
C LEU A 15 -19.00 -0.71 -14.44
N HIS A 16 -17.70 -0.84 -14.63
CA HIS A 16 -16.73 -0.14 -13.81
C HIS A 16 -15.59 0.42 -14.65
N SER A 17 -15.06 1.55 -14.22
CA SER A 17 -13.88 2.18 -14.81
C SER A 17 -12.92 2.57 -13.70
N VAL A 18 -11.67 2.13 -13.82
CA VAL A 18 -10.60 2.41 -12.86
C VAL A 18 -9.54 3.27 -13.53
N GLY A 19 -9.17 4.37 -12.87
CA GLY A 19 -8.21 5.35 -13.39
C GLY A 19 -6.97 5.51 -12.50
N GLY A 20 -5.83 5.78 -13.14
CA GLY A 20 -4.54 5.95 -12.46
C GLY A 20 -4.09 4.68 -11.73
N LEU A 21 -3.44 4.84 -10.57
CA LEU A 21 -3.06 3.74 -9.68
C LEU A 21 -4.22 3.36 -8.75
N ALA A 22 -5.36 3.00 -9.35
CA ALA A 22 -6.61 2.69 -8.66
C ALA A 22 -7.10 3.80 -7.68
N ASN A 23 -6.76 5.06 -7.97
CA ASN A 23 -7.15 6.19 -7.13
C ASN A 23 -8.62 6.57 -7.34
N ASN A 24 -9.17 6.28 -8.53
CA ASN A 24 -10.55 6.56 -8.90
C ASN A 24 -11.23 5.27 -9.36
N ASN A 25 -12.42 5.00 -8.84
CA ASN A 25 -13.27 3.91 -9.28
C ASN A 25 -14.68 4.45 -9.55
N LEU A 26 -15.08 4.45 -10.82
CA LEU A 26 -16.43 4.81 -11.26
C LEU A 26 -17.21 3.52 -11.50
N VAL A 27 -18.35 3.38 -10.86
CA VAL A 27 -19.27 2.26 -11.06
C VAL A 27 -20.57 2.79 -11.65
N VAL A 28 -21.05 2.16 -12.71
CA VAL A 28 -22.33 2.45 -13.35
C VAL A 28 -23.19 1.20 -13.30
N ILE A 29 -24.39 1.34 -12.72
CA ILE A 29 -25.40 0.29 -12.73
C ILE A 29 -26.44 0.70 -13.78
N LEU A 30 -26.56 -0.09 -14.84
CA LEU A 30 -27.57 0.08 -15.87
C LEU A 30 -28.67 -0.95 -15.64
N GLU A 31 -29.91 -0.49 -15.51
CA GLU A 31 -31.08 -1.36 -15.51
C GLU A 31 -31.81 -1.21 -16.84
N ARG A 32 -32.12 -2.34 -17.47
CA ARG A 32 -32.96 -2.40 -18.66
C ARG A 32 -34.40 -2.20 -18.22
N ASP A 33 -34.90 -1.03 -18.53
CA ASP A 33 -36.32 -0.72 -18.50
C ASP A 33 -36.91 -0.96 -19.90
N ASP A 34 -38.01 -1.70 -19.96
CA ASP A 34 -38.74 -1.98 -21.20
C ASP A 34 -39.82 -0.91 -21.46
N ALA A 35 -39.96 0.08 -20.56
CA ALA A 35 -40.86 1.21 -20.72
C ALA A 35 -40.38 2.20 -21.81
N PRO A 36 -41.29 2.90 -22.52
CA PRO A 36 -40.90 3.88 -23.53
C PRO A 36 -40.20 5.07 -22.86
N ALA A 37 -39.19 5.64 -23.55
CA ALA A 37 -38.32 6.70 -23.05
C ALA A 37 -39.05 8.05 -22.86
N HIS A 38 -39.92 8.15 -21.87
CA HIS A 38 -40.42 9.44 -21.36
C HIS A 38 -39.61 9.81 -20.13
N ALA A 39 -39.16 11.06 -20.08
CA ALA A 39 -38.24 11.63 -19.10
C ALA A 39 -38.59 11.22 -17.66
N LEU A 40 -37.86 10.23 -17.13
CA LEU A 40 -37.85 9.94 -15.71
C LEU A 40 -37.14 11.09 -15.00
N GLN A 41 -37.82 11.75 -14.07
CA GLN A 41 -37.19 12.64 -13.11
C GLN A 41 -36.30 11.77 -12.21
N TRP A 42 -35.03 11.68 -12.57
CA TRP A 42 -34.05 10.90 -11.82
C TRP A 42 -33.55 11.72 -10.64
N GLU A 43 -33.77 11.22 -9.43
CA GLU A 43 -33.12 11.71 -8.21
C GLU A 43 -32.26 10.59 -7.61
N PRO A 44 -31.04 10.89 -7.15
CA PRO A 44 -30.21 9.89 -6.49
C PRO A 44 -30.85 9.47 -5.17
N SER A 45 -31.16 8.18 -5.03
CA SER A 45 -31.60 7.58 -3.76
C SER A 45 -30.51 7.54 -2.68
N TYR A 46 -29.26 7.81 -3.07
CA TYR A 46 -28.09 7.89 -2.19
C TYR A 46 -27.61 9.34 -2.06
N SER A 47 -27.77 9.91 -0.87
CA SER A 47 -27.38 11.29 -0.55
C SER A 47 -26.30 11.41 0.52
N ARG A 48 -25.72 10.27 0.95
CA ARG A 48 -24.71 10.32 2.01
C ARG A 48 -23.42 10.94 1.48
N PRO A 49 -22.89 12.00 2.14
CA PRO A 49 -21.60 12.55 1.78
C PRO A 49 -20.52 11.49 1.98
N VAL A 50 -19.60 11.39 1.01
CA VAL A 50 -18.42 10.54 1.14
C VAL A 50 -17.41 11.27 2.02
N GLU A 51 -17.15 10.74 3.20
CA GLU A 51 -16.05 11.23 4.04
C GLU A 51 -14.72 10.78 3.42
N ILE A 52 -13.98 11.73 2.87
CA ILE A 52 -12.61 11.49 2.40
C ILE A 52 -11.70 11.61 3.62
N GLU A 53 -11.21 10.48 4.13
CA GLU A 53 -10.15 10.49 5.15
C GLU A 53 -8.92 11.20 4.59
N ARG A 54 -8.66 12.42 5.07
CA ARG A 54 -7.41 13.14 4.77
C ARG A 54 -6.35 12.67 5.76
N HIS A 55 -5.53 11.73 5.35
CA HIS A 55 -4.35 11.37 6.15
C HIS A 55 -3.39 12.55 6.22
N HIS A 56 -2.97 12.92 7.43
CA HIS A 56 -1.91 13.91 7.64
C HIS A 56 -0.64 13.45 6.90
N ARG A 57 -0.09 14.30 6.04
CA ARG A 57 1.15 14.01 5.32
C ARG A 57 2.29 13.97 6.34
N PRO A 58 2.88 12.80 6.63
CA PRO A 58 3.92 12.71 7.64
C PRO A 58 5.18 13.47 7.20
N ASP A 59 5.88 14.12 8.13
CA ASP A 59 7.12 14.84 7.84
C ASP A 59 8.23 13.84 7.42
N PRO A 60 8.75 13.93 6.17
CA PRO A 60 9.78 13.01 5.68
C PRO A 60 11.10 13.09 6.46
N SER A 61 11.34 14.13 7.25
CA SER A 61 12.51 14.23 8.14
C SER A 61 12.41 13.30 9.35
N ARG A 62 11.20 12.84 9.71
CA ARG A 62 10.92 12.03 10.90
C ARG A 62 10.77 10.53 10.61
N VAL A 63 11.10 10.11 9.39
CA VAL A 63 11.05 8.71 8.97
C VAL A 63 12.08 7.90 9.77
N SER A 64 11.62 6.87 10.48
CA SER A 64 12.49 5.97 11.23
C SER A 64 13.40 5.16 10.30
N LYS A 65 14.60 4.83 10.77
CA LYS A 65 15.61 4.02 10.04
C LYS A 65 15.21 2.54 9.83
N GLU A 66 14.00 2.16 10.19
CA GLU A 66 13.53 0.79 10.19
C GLU A 66 12.03 0.72 9.89
N GLY A 67 11.60 -0.38 9.28
CA GLY A 67 10.21 -0.64 8.96
C GLY A 67 9.94 -2.08 8.52
N VAL A 68 8.73 -2.28 8.00
CA VAL A 68 8.23 -3.54 7.46
C VAL A 68 7.89 -3.34 5.99
N LEU A 69 8.37 -4.24 5.13
CA LEU A 69 8.08 -4.24 3.70
C LEU A 69 6.65 -4.73 3.46
N ASP A 70 5.73 -3.82 3.11
CA ASP A 70 4.31 -4.11 2.88
C ASP A 70 4.08 -4.79 1.52
N SER A 71 4.80 -4.34 0.49
CA SER A 71 4.78 -4.90 -0.85
C SER A 71 6.05 -4.50 -1.59
N TYR A 72 6.40 -5.23 -2.65
CA TYR A 72 7.50 -4.84 -3.51
C TYR A 72 7.28 -5.32 -4.94
N THR A 73 7.98 -4.69 -5.87
CA THR A 73 8.02 -5.07 -7.28
C THR A 73 9.46 -5.01 -7.80
N ILE A 74 9.73 -5.79 -8.85
CA ILE A 74 11.01 -5.81 -9.55
C ILE A 74 10.76 -5.36 -10.99
N LEU A 75 11.35 -4.22 -11.36
CA LEU A 75 11.35 -3.71 -12.71
C LEU A 75 12.54 -4.31 -13.47
N HIS A 76 12.25 -5.32 -14.28
CA HIS A 76 13.25 -5.96 -15.14
C HIS A 76 13.69 -5.07 -16.32
N VAL A 77 12.83 -4.15 -16.74
CA VAL A 77 13.16 -3.09 -17.70
C VAL A 77 13.01 -1.77 -16.95
N SER A 78 14.15 -1.20 -16.56
CA SER A 78 14.18 0.04 -15.78
C SER A 78 14.20 1.27 -16.70
N PRO A 79 13.65 2.41 -16.26
CA PRO A 79 13.79 3.67 -16.99
C PRO A 79 15.26 4.07 -17.18
N GLU A 80 15.52 4.94 -18.14
CA GLU A 80 16.84 5.51 -18.37
C GLU A 80 17.41 6.14 -17.07
N GLY A 81 18.71 5.97 -16.85
CA GLY A 81 19.39 6.43 -15.63
C GLY A 81 19.25 5.49 -14.42
N PHE A 82 18.48 4.40 -14.51
CA PHE A 82 18.37 3.39 -13.45
C PHE A 82 18.97 2.04 -13.87
N PRO A 83 19.84 1.44 -13.06
CA PRO A 83 20.37 0.12 -13.36
C PRO A 83 19.27 -0.94 -13.21
N SER A 84 19.20 -1.85 -14.19
CA SER A 84 18.31 -3.00 -14.14
C SER A 84 18.98 -4.19 -13.42
N PRO A 85 18.24 -4.98 -12.61
CA PRO A 85 16.84 -4.77 -12.25
C PRO A 85 16.67 -3.76 -11.12
N LEU A 86 15.62 -2.94 -11.19
CA LEU A 86 15.27 -1.98 -10.14
C LEU A 86 14.21 -2.58 -9.21
N VAL A 87 14.50 -2.65 -7.91
CA VAL A 87 13.55 -3.15 -6.92
C VAL A 87 12.96 -1.97 -6.14
N LEU A 88 11.64 -1.87 -6.15
CA LEU A 88 10.87 -0.84 -5.43
C LEU A 88 10.02 -1.50 -4.35
N GLY A 89 10.00 -0.92 -3.16
CA GLY A 89 9.27 -1.42 -2.00
C GLY A 89 8.39 -0.36 -1.38
N MET A 90 7.18 -0.73 -0.99
CA MET A 90 6.33 0.04 -0.10
C MET A 90 6.61 -0.40 1.33
N ILE A 91 6.95 0.53 2.22
CA ILE A 91 7.39 0.22 3.57
C ILE A 91 6.59 1.02 4.58
N THR A 92 5.99 0.34 5.55
CA THR A 92 5.48 0.98 6.76
C THR A 92 6.62 1.06 7.78
N THR A 93 7.03 2.29 8.08
CA THR A 93 8.09 2.59 9.04
C THR A 93 7.56 2.53 10.47
N TYR A 94 8.42 2.29 11.46
CA TYR A 94 8.01 2.27 12.87
C TYR A 94 7.58 3.64 13.42
N SER A 95 7.94 4.72 12.74
CA SER A 95 7.37 6.06 12.94
C SER A 95 5.95 6.23 12.37
N GLY A 96 5.33 5.17 11.81
CA GLY A 96 3.99 5.20 11.24
C GLY A 96 3.89 5.81 9.83
N HIS A 97 5.03 6.11 9.19
CA HIS A 97 5.06 6.64 7.83
C HIS A 97 5.03 5.49 6.84
N ARG A 98 4.24 5.61 5.76
CA ARG A 98 4.31 4.71 4.60
C ARG A 98 5.13 5.39 3.51
N ILE A 99 6.22 4.75 3.09
CA ILE A 99 7.18 5.31 2.13
C ILE A 99 7.39 4.38 0.94
N LEU A 100 7.68 4.96 -0.21
CA LEU A 100 8.26 4.25 -1.36
C LEU A 100 9.79 4.33 -1.26
N ALA A 101 10.47 3.19 -1.37
CA ALA A 101 11.91 3.10 -1.29
C ALA A 101 12.49 2.14 -2.33
N ARG A 102 13.74 2.36 -2.72
CA ARG A 102 14.51 1.51 -3.63
C ARG A 102 15.33 0.48 -2.86
N ALA A 103 15.47 -0.75 -3.33
CA ALA A 103 16.42 -1.66 -2.70
C ALA A 103 17.86 -1.23 -2.98
N ALA A 104 18.71 -1.21 -1.96
CA ALA A 104 20.14 -0.90 -2.13
C ALA A 104 20.87 -1.94 -3.00
N THR A 105 20.39 -3.18 -3.01
CA THR A 105 20.92 -4.25 -3.86
C THR A 105 19.75 -4.97 -4.56
N PRO A 106 19.85 -5.23 -5.87
CA PRO A 106 18.81 -5.94 -6.62
C PRO A 106 18.72 -7.40 -6.19
N THR A 107 17.81 -7.68 -5.25
CA THR A 107 17.58 -9.02 -4.69
C THR A 107 16.10 -9.25 -4.43
N THR A 108 15.72 -10.49 -4.12
CA THR A 108 14.35 -10.82 -3.74
C THR A 108 14.10 -10.64 -2.24
N PHE A 109 12.91 -10.15 -1.93
CA PHE A 109 12.45 -9.89 -0.57
C PHE A 109 11.20 -10.71 -0.25
N LYS A 110 10.86 -10.81 1.03
CA LYS A 110 9.61 -11.39 1.53
C LYS A 110 8.73 -10.27 2.05
N VAL A 111 7.50 -10.21 1.58
CA VAL A 111 6.49 -9.31 2.16
C VAL A 111 6.33 -9.60 3.65
N GLY A 112 6.22 -8.56 4.46
CA GLY A 112 6.21 -8.62 5.91
C GLY A 112 7.60 -8.73 6.56
N GLU A 113 8.68 -8.79 5.79
CA GLU A 113 10.03 -8.80 6.35
C GLU A 113 10.45 -7.41 6.87
N ARG A 114 11.31 -7.42 7.88
CA ARG A 114 11.87 -6.19 8.45
C ARG A 114 13.04 -5.74 7.63
N VAL A 115 13.08 -4.43 7.38
CA VAL A 115 14.10 -3.80 6.56
C VAL A 115 14.70 -2.60 7.29
N VAL A 116 15.96 -2.34 7.01
CA VAL A 116 16.64 -1.11 7.39
C VAL A 116 16.38 -0.10 6.27
N ILE A 117 16.14 1.15 6.67
CA ILE A 117 15.84 2.26 5.78
C ILE A 117 16.95 3.30 5.91
N GLU A 118 17.47 3.72 4.77
CA GLU A 118 18.47 4.78 4.66
C GLU A 118 17.91 5.90 3.79
N LYS A 119 18.12 7.15 4.21
CA LYS A 119 17.74 8.32 3.44
C LYS A 119 18.94 8.77 2.63
N GLY A 120 18.86 8.63 1.30
CA GLY A 120 19.78 9.29 0.38
C GLY A 120 19.30 10.70 0.05
N ASP A 121 20.01 11.36 -0.86
CA ASP A 121 19.70 12.75 -1.26
C ASP A 121 18.34 12.84 -1.98
N ASP A 122 18.07 11.91 -2.90
CA ASP A 122 16.87 11.96 -3.75
C ASP A 122 15.81 10.91 -3.41
N ALA A 123 16.17 9.86 -2.67
CA ALA A 123 15.30 8.72 -2.42
C ALA A 123 15.59 8.02 -1.10
N PHE A 124 14.60 7.27 -0.62
CA PHE A 124 14.81 6.29 0.44
C PHE A 124 15.32 4.99 -0.17
N TYR A 125 16.27 4.38 0.51
CA TYR A 125 16.80 3.06 0.21
C TYR A 125 16.42 2.09 1.31
N PHE A 126 16.22 0.82 0.95
CA PHE A 126 16.01 -0.24 1.92
C PHE A 126 16.92 -1.43 1.66
N MET A 127 17.22 -2.14 2.75
CA MET A 127 18.02 -3.35 2.71
C MET A 127 17.60 -4.33 3.79
N ARG A 128 17.89 -5.61 3.55
CA ARG A 128 17.72 -6.64 4.57
C ARG A 128 18.71 -6.37 5.71
N TYR A 129 18.31 -6.67 6.94
CA TYR A 129 19.22 -6.58 8.07
C TYR A 129 20.47 -7.44 7.84
N GLY A 130 21.64 -6.83 7.94
CA GLY A 130 22.91 -7.56 7.98
C GLY A 130 22.98 -8.46 9.21
N TRP A 131 23.88 -9.46 9.18
CA TRP A 131 24.06 -10.43 10.28
C TRP A 131 24.29 -9.77 11.65
N ALA A 132 25.15 -8.75 11.71
CA ALA A 132 25.42 -7.99 12.93
C ALA A 132 24.17 -7.27 13.47
N GLN A 133 23.40 -6.65 12.59
CA GLN A 133 22.19 -5.90 12.95
C GLN A 133 21.05 -6.85 13.40
N ARG A 134 20.98 -8.08 12.86
CA ARG A 134 20.03 -9.10 13.34
C ARG A 134 20.33 -9.53 14.78
N ILE A 135 21.62 -9.64 15.15
CA ILE A 135 22.05 -10.05 16.49
C ILE A 135 21.73 -8.95 17.51
N THR A 136 22.12 -7.70 17.23
CA THR A 136 21.83 -6.56 18.11
C THR A 136 20.33 -6.38 18.32
N PHE A 137 19.50 -6.59 17.29
CA PHE A 137 18.05 -6.52 17.43
C PHE A 137 17.46 -7.61 18.32
N ARG A 138 17.94 -8.86 18.21
CA ARG A 138 17.51 -9.96 19.11
C ARG A 138 17.85 -9.65 20.56
N LEU A 139 19.03 -9.09 20.81
CA LEU A 139 19.48 -8.63 22.13
C LEU A 139 18.63 -7.46 22.64
N ALA A 140 18.39 -6.44 21.82
CA ALA A 140 17.56 -5.28 22.18
C ALA A 140 16.12 -5.70 22.53
N ARG A 141 15.54 -6.67 21.80
CA ARG A 141 14.20 -7.22 22.09
C ARG A 141 14.16 -7.98 23.42
N LYS A 142 15.21 -8.75 23.73
CA LYS A 142 15.39 -9.42 25.03
C LYS A 142 15.50 -8.39 26.17
N MET A 143 16.30 -7.34 25.97
CA MET A 143 16.49 -6.27 26.96
C MET A 143 15.23 -5.43 27.18
N LYS A 144 14.46 -5.10 26.13
CA LYS A 144 13.20 -4.37 26.27
C LYS A 144 12.16 -5.20 27.04
N GLY A 145 12.08 -6.50 26.76
CA GLY A 145 11.24 -7.45 27.51
C GLY A 145 11.69 -7.62 28.97
N TRP A 146 13.01 -7.63 29.24
CA TRP A 146 13.56 -7.65 30.60
C TRP A 146 13.28 -6.36 31.36
N LYS A 147 13.47 -5.18 30.75
CA LYS A 147 13.11 -3.89 31.37
C LYS A 147 11.63 -3.82 31.70
N LEU A 148 10.74 -4.30 30.82
CA LEU A 148 9.30 -4.39 31.07
C LEU A 148 8.96 -5.35 32.23
N ARG A 149 9.65 -6.50 32.34
CA ARG A 149 9.49 -7.44 33.47
C ARG A 149 10.02 -6.87 34.79
N LEU A 150 11.15 -6.15 34.77
CA LEU A 150 11.69 -5.48 35.96
C LEU A 150 10.74 -4.37 36.44
N LYS A 151 10.23 -3.55 35.52
CA LYS A 151 9.30 -2.45 35.85
C LYS A 151 7.97 -2.95 36.43
N ARG A 152 7.52 -4.16 36.06
CA ARG A 152 6.36 -4.84 36.68
C ARG A 152 6.67 -5.44 38.06
N ARG A 153 7.94 -5.72 38.35
CA ARG A 153 8.39 -6.34 39.61
C ARG A 153 8.72 -5.30 40.70
N PHE A 154 8.91 -4.05 40.32
CA PHE A 154 9.15 -2.90 41.21
C PHE A 154 7.92 -1.97 41.38
N ARG A 155 6.76 -2.39 40.88
CA ARG A 155 5.48 -1.72 41.15
C ARG A 155 4.72 -2.57 42.18
N ILE A 156 5.14 -2.46 43.44
CA ILE A 156 4.36 -2.73 44.65
C ILE A 156 4.11 -1.35 45.26
#